data_AF-A0A9Q0ZBY4-F1
#
_entry.id   AF-A0A9Q0ZBY4-F1
#
_cell.length_a   1.000
_cell.length_b   1.000
_cell.length_c   1.000
_cell.angle_alpha   90.00
_cell.angle_beta   90.00
_cell.angle_gamma   90.00
#
_symmetry.space_group_name_H-M   'P 1'
#
loop_
_entity.id
_entity.type
_entity.pdbx_description
1 polymer ?
#
loop_
_entity_poly.entity_id
_entity_poly.type
_entity_poly.pdbx_seq_one_letter_code
_entity_poly.pdbx_strand_id
1 'polypeptide(L)' 'MINSGYMAPEYALQGHFSVKIDVFSFGVLVLEIVTGKKNSFRNGDDIEHLISHAWKNWREGTAQDIIDPAFE' A
#
# COMPACT_ATOMS: atom_id res chain seq x y z
N MET A 1 -13.86 16.07 7.63
CA MET A 1 -14.11 16.91 8.81
C MET A 1 -13.76 16.09 10.04
N ILE A 2 -12.64 16.38 10.70
CA ILE A 2 -12.44 16.06 12.12
C ILE A 2 -11.74 17.26 12.74
N ASN A 3 -12.32 17.73 13.83
CA ASN A 3 -12.10 19.01 14.50
C ASN A 3 -11.14 18.78 15.67
N SER A 4 -9.93 19.37 15.64
CA SER A 4 -8.94 19.22 16.72
C SER A 4 -9.09 20.30 17.78
N GLY A 5 -10.18 20.25 18.55
CA GLY A 5 -10.40 21.08 19.73
C GLY A 5 -9.80 20.55 21.04
N TYR A 6 -9.01 19.46 20.99
CA TYR A 6 -8.55 18.73 22.19
C TYR A 6 -7.07 18.30 22.14
N MET A 7 -6.22 18.95 21.33
CA MET A 7 -4.77 18.68 21.34
C MET A 7 -4.00 19.83 22.01
N ALA A 8 -3.21 19.49 23.03
CA ALA A 8 -2.18 20.38 23.54
C ALA A 8 -1.09 20.59 22.45
N PRO A 9 -0.58 21.82 22.26
CA PRO A 9 0.22 22.24 21.10
C PRO A 9 1.51 21.42 20.90
N GLU A 10 2.05 20.84 21.96
CA GLU A 10 3.21 19.96 21.95
C GLU A 10 2.97 18.61 21.23
N TYR A 11 1.71 18.13 21.20
CA TYR A 11 1.34 16.87 20.51
C TYR A 11 0.89 17.09 19.06
N ALA A 12 0.39 18.27 18.72
CA ALA A 12 0.12 18.64 17.33
C ALA A 12 1.41 18.75 16.49
N LEU A 13 2.55 18.98 17.16
CA LEU A 13 3.87 19.11 16.54
C LEU A 13 4.57 17.78 16.22
N GLN A 14 4.14 16.67 16.85
CA GLN A 14 4.68 15.32 16.60
C GLN A 14 3.73 14.49 15.73
N GLY A 15 3.16 15.10 14.70
CA GLY A 15 2.52 14.36 13.62
C GLY A 15 3.50 13.29 13.15
N HIS A 16 3.16 12.01 13.35
CA HIS A 16 3.94 10.87 12.89
C HIS A 16 3.90 10.74 11.35
N PHE A 17 3.97 11.86 10.61
CA PHE A 17 4.34 11.91 9.21
C PHE A 17 5.86 11.84 9.14
N SER A 18 6.39 10.64 9.35
CA SER A 18 7.81 10.38 9.13
C SER A 18 8.03 10.00 7.68
N VAL A 19 9.19 10.36 7.13
CA VAL A 19 9.67 9.93 5.79
C VAL A 19 9.48 8.43 5.58
N LYS A 20 9.57 7.62 6.64
CA LYS A 20 9.33 6.17 6.61
C LYS A 20 7.90 5.78 6.18
N ILE A 21 6.89 6.50 6.64
CA ILE A 21 5.49 6.23 6.30
C ILE A 21 5.21 6.67 4.85
N ASP A 22 5.75 7.82 4.43
CA ASP A 22 5.63 8.27 3.04
C ASP A 22 6.27 7.29 2.06
N VAL A 23 7.47 6.76 2.38
CA VAL A 23 8.14 5.73 1.56
C VAL A 23 7.32 4.45 1.48
N PHE A 24 6.71 4.02 2.59
CA PHE A 24 5.86 2.83 2.61
C PHE A 24 4.60 3.03 1.74
N SER A 25 3.89 4.14 1.94
CA SER A 25 2.69 4.46 1.15
C SER A 25 2.99 4.64 -0.33
N PHE A 26 4.14 5.24 -0.67
CA PHE A 26 4.61 5.32 -2.06
C PHE A 26 4.87 3.93 -2.66
N GLY A 27 5.50 3.02 -1.91
CA GLY A 27 5.73 1.65 -2.37
C GLY A 27 4.42 0.90 -2.66
N VAL A 28 3.41 1.05 -1.81
CA VAL A 28 2.09 0.46 -2.05
C VAL A 28 1.45 1.05 -3.30
N LEU A 29 1.52 2.37 -3.49
CA LEU A 29 0.99 3.05 -4.68
C LEU A 29 1.65 2.55 -5.98
N VAL A 30 2.97 2.35 -5.97
CA VAL A 30 3.69 1.78 -7.12
C VAL A 30 3.19 0.38 -7.43
N LEU A 31 2.99 -0.46 -6.41
CA LEU A 31 2.43 -1.80 -6.60
C LEU A 31 0.99 -1.73 -7.16
N GLU A 32 0.15 -0.80 -6.69
CA GLU A 32 -1.21 -0.64 -7.21
C GLU A 32 -1.20 -0.24 -8.69
N ILE A 33 -0.27 0.64 -9.10
CA ILE A 33 -0.13 1.06 -10.51
C ILE A 33 0.34 -0.11 -11.39
N VAL A 34 1.40 -0.81 -10.98
CA VAL A 34 2.01 -1.86 -11.80
C VAL A 34 1.11 -3.09 -11.91
N THR A 35 0.38 -3.42 -10.85
CA THR A 35 -0.48 -4.62 -10.82
C THR A 35 -1.93 -4.35 -11.21
N GLY A 36 -2.36 -3.08 -11.27
CA GLY A 36 -3.75 -2.69 -11.48
C GLY A 36 -4.71 -3.09 -10.34
N LYS A 37 -4.19 -3.69 -9.26
CA LYS A 37 -4.97 -4.19 -8.11
C LYS A 37 -4.94 -3.18 -6.97
N LYS A 38 -6.06 -3.06 -6.25
CA LYS A 38 -6.11 -2.28 -5.00
C LYS A 38 -5.41 -3.04 -3.86
N ASN A 39 -4.90 -2.32 -2.85
CA ASN A 39 -4.23 -2.92 -1.69
C ASN A 39 -4.99 -4.07 -1.02
N SER A 40 -6.31 -4.05 -1.06
CA SER A 40 -7.16 -5.20 -0.75
C SER A 40 -7.97 -5.55 -2.00
N PHE A 41 -7.81 -6.77 -2.48
CA PHE A 41 -8.53 -7.27 -3.64
C PHE A 41 -9.17 -8.62 -3.33
N ARG A 42 -10.26 -8.93 -4.04
CA ARG A 42 -10.91 -10.25 -3.96
C ARG A 42 -10.24 -11.19 -4.93
N ASN A 43 -9.79 -12.33 -4.43
CA ASN A 43 -9.30 -13.44 -5.22
C ASN A 43 -10.21 -14.65 -4.97
N GLY A 44 -11.27 -14.77 -5.77
CA GLY A 44 -12.37 -15.70 -5.47
C GLY A 44 -13.14 -15.26 -4.23
N ASP A 45 -13.27 -16.15 -3.24
CA ASP A 45 -13.93 -15.88 -1.95
C ASP A 45 -12.99 -15.25 -0.90
N ASP A 46 -11.67 -15.24 -1.14
CA ASP A 46 -10.70 -14.72 -0.19
C ASP A 46 -10.36 -13.24 -0.43
N ILE A 47 -10.15 -12.51 0.66
CA ILE A 47 -9.59 -11.16 0.65
C ILE A 47 -8.07 -11.29 0.75
N GLU A 48 -7.37 -10.91 -0.31
CA GLU A 48 -5.92 -10.94 -0.36
C GLU A 48 -5.35 -9.51 -0.29
N HIS A 49 -4.19 -9.38 0.38
CA HIS A 49 -3.47 -8.12 0.47
C HIS A 49 -2.41 -8.03 -0.63
N LEU A 50 -2.37 -6.91 -1.34
CA LEU A 50 -1.46 -6.65 -2.45
C LEU A 50 0.01 -6.84 -2.06
N ILE A 51 0.39 -6.36 -0.87
CA ILE A 51 1.76 -6.47 -0.37
C ILE A 51 2.15 -7.94 -0.18
N SER A 52 1.28 -8.74 0.45
CA SER A 52 1.53 -10.16 0.69
C SER A 52 1.63 -10.94 -0.62
N HIS A 53 0.73 -10.64 -1.56
CA HIS A 53 0.71 -11.23 -2.88
C HIS A 53 1.97 -10.88 -3.69
N ALA A 54 2.35 -9.61 -3.73
CA ALA A 54 3.56 -9.14 -4.41
C ALA A 54 4.83 -9.75 -3.79
N TRP A 55 4.91 -9.79 -2.46
CA TRP A 55 6.05 -10.39 -1.75
C TRP A 55 6.19 -11.88 -2.04
N LYS A 56 5.08 -12.62 -2.09
CA LYS A 56 5.09 -14.05 -2.44
C LYS A 56 5.63 -14.25 -3.85
N ASN A 57 5.10 -13.55 -4.85
CA ASN A 57 5.54 -13.67 -6.25
C ASN A 57 7.01 -13.25 -6.42
N TRP A 58 7.47 -12.23 -5.69
CA TRP A 58 8.88 -11.85 -5.66
C TRP A 58 9.77 -12.99 -5.14
N ARG A 59 9.36 -13.65 -4.05
CA ARG A 59 10.08 -14.78 -3.46
C ARG A 59 10.09 -16.02 -4.35
N GLU A 60 9.03 -16.22 -5.12
CA GLU A 60 8.84 -17.35 -6.02
C GLU A 60 9.45 -17.12 -7.42
N GLY A 61 9.91 -15.90 -7.72
CA GLY A 61 10.48 -15.54 -9.02
C GLY A 61 9.43 -15.28 -10.11
N THR A 62 8.15 -15.20 -9.75
CA THR A 62 6.99 -15.01 -10.63
C THR A 62 6.50 -13.55 -10.63
N ALA A 63 7.39 -12.59 -10.36
CA ALA A 63 7.02 -11.18 -10.24
C ALA A 63 6.48 -10.56 -11.54
N GLN A 64 6.73 -11.17 -12.70
CA GLN A 64 6.18 -10.72 -13.99
C GLN A 64 4.68 -11.07 -14.11
N ASP A 65 4.25 -12.16 -13.50
CA ASP A 65 2.87 -12.67 -13.60
C ASP A 65 1.84 -11.78 -12.90
N ILE A 66 2.30 -10.86 -12.04
CA ILE A 66 1.44 -9.92 -11.32
C ILE A 66 1.33 -8.55 -12.00
N ILE A 67 2.10 -8.30 -13.07
CA ILE A 67 2.03 -7.06 -13.84
C ILE A 67 0.67 -7.02 -14.55
N ASP A 68 0.00 -5.86 -14.52
CA ASP A 68 -1.27 -5.70 -15.22
C ASP A 68 -1.04 -5.92 -16.73
N PRO A 69 -1.82 -6.81 -17.38
CA PRO A 69 -1.72 -7.07 -18.81
C PRO A 69 -1.85 -5.82 -19.70
N ALA A 70 -2.40 -4.72 -19.18
CA ALA A 70 -2.41 -3.44 -19.88
C ALA A 70 -1.00 -2.82 -20.09
N PHE A 71 0.02 -3.32 -19.38
CA PHE A 71 1.43 -2.95 -19.56
C PHE A 71 2.23 -3.94 -20.42
N GLU A 72 1.59 -4.99 -20.96
CA GLU A 72 2.21 -6.01 -21.84
C GLU A 72 1.75 -5.85 -23.30
#